data_AF-A0AAN7Z6B1-F1
#
_entry.id   AF-A0AAN7Z6B1-F1
#
_cell.length_a   1.000
_cell.length_b   1.000
_cell.length_c   1.000
_cell.angle_alpha   90.00
_cell.angle_beta   90.00
_cell.angle_gamma   90.00
#
_symmetry.space_group_name_H-M   'P 1'
#
loop_
_entity.id
_entity.type
_entity.pdbx_description
1 polymer ?
#
loop_
_entity_poly.entity_id
_entity_poly.type
_entity_poly.pdbx_seq_one_letter_code
_entity_poly.pdbx_strand_id
1 'polypeptide(L)'
;MSDISCLNPAQTEYYKQLLKNLEEPTAGFFTYATQGNPSTYSGSALMQTVFLPGNSNSVAVCLLQPLSRGYVHIRSVDPYAPARVDPRCLIHPLNLEVFARHMSYISNIVSTEPLASLLNANGRRNITAPSDIADVKAMKEYLKNTAMSSWHPISTCAMLPLGKEGVVNERLVVHGTSN
;
A
#
# COMPACT_ATOMS: atom_id res chain seq x y z
N MET A 1 -8.51 15.58 -12.87
CA MET A 1 -8.61 15.50 -11.40
C MET A 1 -9.46 14.28 -11.07
N SER A 2 -8.93 13.37 -10.26
CA SER A 2 -9.62 12.17 -9.81
C SER A 2 -10.80 12.55 -8.91
N ASP A 3 -11.91 11.84 -9.04
CA ASP A 3 -13.15 12.10 -8.31
C ASP A 3 -12.95 11.92 -6.79
N ILE A 4 -13.17 13.00 -6.03
CA ILE A 4 -13.11 13.06 -4.56
C ILE A 4 -14.50 13.02 -3.91
N SER A 5 -15.57 12.87 -4.70
CA SER A 5 -16.96 12.94 -4.21
C SER A 5 -17.34 11.87 -3.20
N CYS A 6 -16.56 10.79 -3.10
CA CYS A 6 -16.78 9.70 -2.15
C CYS A 6 -16.11 9.89 -0.77
N LEU A 7 -15.39 11.01 -0.56
CA LEU A 7 -14.76 11.31 0.72
C LEU A 7 -15.71 12.06 1.65
N ASN A 8 -15.74 11.67 2.93
CA ASN A 8 -16.42 12.49 3.93
C ASN A 8 -15.70 13.84 4.10
N PRO A 9 -16.32 14.85 4.75
CA PRO A 9 -15.72 16.18 4.85
C PRO A 9 -14.33 16.20 5.52
N ALA A 10 -14.13 15.38 6.55
CA ALA A 10 -12.85 15.29 7.25
C ALA A 10 -11.76 14.65 6.37
N GLN A 11 -12.09 13.59 5.64
CA GLN A 11 -11.19 12.97 4.67
C GLN A 11 -10.89 13.96 3.53
N THR A 12 -11.89 14.64 3.01
CA THR A 12 -11.71 15.64 1.95
C THR A 12 -10.73 16.72 2.36
N GLU A 13 -10.88 17.27 3.57
CA GLU A 13 -9.98 18.30 4.09
C GLU A 13 -8.57 17.77 4.29
N TYR A 14 -8.42 16.60 4.93
CA TYR A 14 -7.12 15.96 5.11
C TYR A 14 -6.38 15.74 3.78
N TYR A 15 -7.06 15.20 2.75
CA TYR A 15 -6.44 14.99 1.44
C TYR A 15 -6.16 16.28 0.69
N LYS A 16 -7.00 17.32 0.84
CA LYS A 16 -6.69 18.64 0.29
C LYS A 16 -5.44 19.23 0.91
N GLN A 17 -5.23 19.06 2.22
CA GLN A 17 -4.01 19.49 2.90
C GLN A 17 -2.79 18.68 2.44
N LEU A 18 -2.93 17.36 2.39
CA LEU A 18 -1.92 16.42 1.90
C LEU A 18 -1.44 16.77 0.48
N LEU A 19 -2.37 17.11 -0.42
CA LEU A 19 -2.05 17.48 -1.81
C LEU A 19 -1.47 18.90 -1.94
N LYS A 20 -1.64 19.77 -0.94
CA LYS A 20 -1.07 21.12 -0.91
C LYS A 20 0.32 21.15 -0.27
N ASN A 21 0.59 20.26 0.69
CA ASN A 21 1.90 20.16 1.33
C ASN A 21 2.81 19.21 0.54
N LEU A 22 3.70 19.77 -0.26
CA LEU A 22 4.66 18.99 -1.05
C LEU A 22 5.72 18.27 -0.21
N GLU A 23 5.85 18.59 1.08
CA GLU A 23 6.81 17.96 1.99
C GLU A 23 6.20 16.79 2.77
N GLU A 24 4.88 16.58 2.71
CA GLU A 24 4.21 15.51 3.46
C GLU A 24 4.44 14.13 2.80
N PRO A 25 4.96 13.13 3.55
CA PRO A 25 5.24 11.81 2.97
C PRO A 25 3.95 11.01 2.76
N THR A 26 3.56 10.86 1.49
CA THR A 26 2.37 10.10 1.07
C THR A 26 2.66 8.63 0.76
N ALA A 27 3.93 8.29 0.56
CA ALA A 27 4.44 6.94 0.46
C ALA A 27 5.82 6.82 1.11
N GLY A 28 6.18 5.61 1.54
CA GLY A 28 7.52 5.24 1.94
C GLY A 28 8.12 4.25 0.96
N PHE A 29 9.44 4.23 0.82
CA PHE A 29 10.13 3.17 0.10
C PHE A 29 11.21 2.54 0.98
N PHE A 30 11.52 1.28 0.71
CA PHE A 30 12.63 0.57 1.31
C PHE A 30 13.27 -0.35 0.28
N THR A 31 14.54 -0.67 0.48
CA THR A 31 15.30 -1.54 -0.41
C THR A 31 15.67 -2.84 0.30
N TYR A 32 15.76 -3.93 -0.46
CA TYR A 32 16.26 -5.20 0.04
C TYR A 32 17.08 -5.92 -1.03
N ALA A 33 18.19 -6.53 -0.60
CA ALA A 33 19.15 -7.21 -1.47
C ALA A 33 18.70 -8.62 -1.85
N THR A 34 17.45 -8.75 -2.32
CA THR A 34 16.91 -9.99 -2.82
C THR A 34 15.89 -9.74 -3.92
N GLN A 35 15.56 -10.78 -4.67
CA GLN A 35 14.64 -10.72 -5.79
C GLN A 35 13.20 -10.64 -5.27
N GLY A 36 12.54 -9.51 -5.52
CA GLY A 36 11.10 -9.37 -5.38
C GLY A 36 10.40 -9.87 -6.64
N ASN A 37 9.32 -10.64 -6.52
CA ASN A 37 8.47 -10.95 -7.66
C ASN A 37 7.02 -11.14 -7.25
N PRO A 38 6.27 -10.03 -7.12
CA PRO A 38 4.89 -10.07 -6.68
C PRO A 38 3.95 -10.78 -7.67
N SER A 39 4.33 -10.88 -8.95
CA SER A 39 3.47 -11.38 -10.02
C SER A 39 3.37 -12.91 -10.13
N THR A 40 4.35 -13.62 -9.60
CA THR A 40 4.47 -15.09 -9.79
C THR A 40 4.16 -15.91 -8.54
N TYR A 41 3.83 -15.25 -7.42
CA TYR A 41 3.68 -15.92 -6.15
C TYR A 41 2.29 -15.68 -5.55
N SER A 42 1.58 -16.77 -5.26
CA SER A 42 0.27 -16.76 -4.59
C SER A 42 0.38 -16.67 -3.06
N GLY A 43 1.55 -16.30 -2.53
CA GLY A 43 1.83 -16.29 -1.10
C GLY A 43 2.15 -14.90 -0.56
N SER A 44 2.05 -14.76 0.75
CA SER A 44 2.24 -13.52 1.50
C SER A 44 3.70 -13.20 1.79
N ALA A 45 4.61 -13.45 0.86
CA ALA A 45 6.05 -13.20 1.06
C ALA A 45 6.50 -12.01 0.21
N LEU A 46 7.19 -11.05 0.85
CA LEU A 46 7.86 -9.94 0.15
C LEU A 46 8.99 -10.42 -0.76
N MET A 47 9.62 -11.54 -0.38
CA MET A 47 10.79 -12.09 -1.04
C MET A 47 10.40 -13.34 -1.82
N GLN A 48 11.03 -13.57 -2.97
CA GLN A 48 10.93 -14.86 -3.63
C GLN A 48 11.54 -15.97 -2.76
N THR A 49 10.98 -17.17 -2.87
CA THR A 49 11.54 -18.38 -2.26
C THR A 49 12.47 -19.14 -3.22
N VAL A 50 12.38 -18.84 -4.52
CA VAL A 50 13.26 -19.37 -5.58
C VAL A 50 13.98 -18.20 -6.23
N PHE A 51 15.29 -18.09 -6.01
CA PHE A 51 16.12 -17.00 -6.51
C PHE A 51 16.71 -17.33 -7.88
N LEU A 52 16.70 -16.37 -8.80
CA LEU A 52 17.44 -16.49 -10.05
C LEU A 52 18.94 -16.25 -9.83
N PRO A 53 19.83 -16.79 -10.69
CA PRO A 53 21.25 -16.50 -10.63
C PRO A 53 21.55 -15.00 -10.76
N GLY A 54 22.50 -14.51 -9.95
CA GLY A 54 22.98 -13.13 -9.95
C GLY A 54 22.61 -12.35 -8.69
N ASN A 55 23.08 -11.11 -8.61
CA ASN A 55 22.74 -10.19 -7.53
C ASN A 55 21.49 -9.39 -7.88
N SER A 56 20.59 -9.24 -6.91
CA SER A 56 19.35 -8.47 -7.07
C SER A 56 19.22 -7.43 -5.96
N ASN A 57 18.69 -6.27 -6.31
CA ASN A 57 18.21 -5.28 -5.36
C ASN A 57 16.79 -4.92 -5.76
N SER A 58 15.87 -4.97 -4.81
CA SER A 58 14.48 -4.59 -5.01
C SER A 58 14.17 -3.32 -4.25
N VAL A 59 13.42 -2.43 -4.90
CA VAL A 59 12.84 -1.23 -4.27
C VAL A 59 11.35 -1.49 -4.11
N ALA A 60 10.88 -1.53 -2.87
CA ALA A 60 9.46 -1.63 -2.56
C ALA A 60 8.93 -0.26 -2.14
N VAL A 61 7.68 0.01 -2.48
CA VAL A 61 6.98 1.25 -2.12
C VAL A 61 5.70 0.87 -1.37
N CYS A 62 5.44 1.56 -0.28
CA CYS A 62 4.24 1.42 0.53
C CYS A 62 3.46 2.74 0.53
N LEU A 63 2.17 2.67 0.18
CA LEU A 63 1.25 3.79 0.35
C LEU A 63 0.97 3.98 1.85
N LEU A 64 1.33 5.14 2.40
CA LEU A 64 1.27 5.38 3.86
C LEU A 64 -0.12 5.82 4.32
N GLN A 65 -0.85 6.52 3.45
CA GLN A 65 -2.17 7.05 3.75
C GLN A 65 -3.19 6.47 2.74
N PRO A 66 -3.62 5.21 2.90
CA PRO A 66 -4.68 4.66 2.05
C PRO A 66 -6.04 5.28 2.38
N LEU A 67 -6.86 5.45 1.35
CA LEU A 67 -8.27 5.89 1.43
C LEU A 67 -9.22 4.72 1.48
N SER A 68 -8.84 3.66 0.78
CA SER A 68 -9.48 2.36 0.82
C SER A 68 -9.57 1.90 2.28
N ARG A 69 -10.73 1.38 2.66
CA ARG A 69 -11.00 0.82 4.00
C ARG A 69 -11.49 -0.60 3.83
N GLY A 70 -10.90 -1.55 4.54
CA GLY A 70 -11.40 -2.92 4.59
C GLY A 70 -12.42 -3.14 5.70
N TYR A 71 -12.78 -4.40 5.93
CA TYR A 71 -13.50 -4.85 7.12
C TYR A 71 -13.10 -6.28 7.48
N VAL A 72 -13.38 -6.63 8.73
CA VAL A 72 -13.32 -8.00 9.24
C VAL A 72 -14.56 -8.29 10.08
N HIS A 73 -15.25 -9.39 9.79
CA HIS A 73 -16.46 -9.79 10.51
C HIS A 73 -16.51 -11.30 10.70
N ILE A 74 -17.03 -11.74 11.85
CA ILE A 74 -17.33 -13.16 12.09
C ILE A 74 -18.38 -13.65 11.08
N ARG A 75 -18.33 -14.95 10.77
CA ARG A 75 -19.31 -15.63 9.90
C ARG A 75 -20.14 -16.68 10.64
N SER A 76 -19.75 -17.00 11.87
CA SER A 76 -20.33 -18.03 12.71
C SER A 76 -20.16 -17.64 14.17
N VAL A 77 -20.93 -18.28 15.05
CA VAL A 77 -20.75 -18.22 16.51
C VAL A 77 -19.61 -19.13 16.99
N ASP A 78 -19.17 -20.08 16.15
CA ASP A 78 -17.99 -20.90 16.43
C ASP A 78 -16.73 -20.02 16.37
N PRO A 79 -15.97 -19.88 17.48
CA PRO A 79 -14.77 -19.05 17.51
C PRO A 79 -13.62 -19.58 16.65
N TYR A 80 -13.68 -20.84 16.20
CA TYR A 80 -12.67 -21.44 15.32
C TYR A 80 -13.00 -21.30 13.83
N ALA A 81 -14.21 -20.84 13.50
CA ALA A 81 -14.58 -20.60 12.10
C ALA A 81 -13.82 -19.40 11.53
N PRO A 82 -13.33 -19.47 10.28
CA PRO A 82 -12.60 -18.36 9.68
C PRO A 82 -13.49 -17.12 9.51
N ALA A 83 -12.96 -15.96 9.90
CA ALA A 83 -13.63 -14.68 9.70
C ALA A 83 -13.70 -14.29 8.21
N ARG A 84 -14.67 -13.44 7.87
CA ARG A 84 -14.67 -12.70 6.60
C ARG A 84 -13.65 -11.58 6.70
N VAL A 85 -12.54 -11.67 5.97
CA VAL A 85 -11.56 -10.59 5.86
C VAL A 85 -11.59 -10.04 4.43
N ASP A 86 -11.81 -8.75 4.29
CA ASP A 86 -11.81 -8.06 3.00
C ASP A 86 -11.11 -6.70 3.15
N PRO A 87 -9.81 -6.61 2.82
CA PRO A 87 -9.06 -5.36 2.93
C PRO A 87 -9.51 -4.26 1.97
N ARG A 88 -10.25 -4.61 0.89
CA ARG A 88 -10.63 -3.72 -0.21
C ARG A 88 -9.47 -2.85 -0.73
N CYS A 89 -8.27 -3.43 -0.84
CA CYS A 89 -7.06 -2.72 -1.29
C CYS A 89 -7.30 -2.06 -2.66
N LEU A 90 -6.84 -0.81 -2.80
CA LEU A 90 -6.90 0.00 -4.03
C LEU A 90 -8.31 0.25 -4.61
N ILE A 91 -9.39 -0.02 -3.85
CA ILE A 91 -10.76 0.25 -4.32
C ILE A 91 -11.00 1.76 -4.55
N HIS A 92 -10.32 2.61 -3.79
CA HIS A 92 -10.44 4.06 -3.96
C HIS A 92 -9.53 4.53 -5.11
N PRO A 93 -10.05 5.24 -6.14
CA PRO A 93 -9.30 5.60 -7.35
C PRO A 93 -8.06 6.45 -7.06
N LEU A 94 -8.14 7.37 -6.09
CA LEU A 94 -6.98 8.16 -5.66
C LEU A 94 -5.82 7.31 -5.10
N ASN A 95 -6.07 6.16 -4.48
CA ASN A 95 -4.96 5.34 -3.99
C ASN A 95 -4.15 4.77 -5.15
N LEU A 96 -4.83 4.32 -6.21
CA LEU A 96 -4.13 3.83 -7.39
C LEU A 96 -3.35 4.95 -8.10
N GLU A 97 -3.91 6.16 -8.20
CA GLU A 97 -3.23 7.34 -8.77
C GLU A 97 -1.96 7.70 -7.99
N VAL A 98 -2.08 7.93 -6.69
CA VAL A 98 -0.98 8.35 -5.82
C VAL A 98 0.09 7.26 -5.78
N PHE A 99 -0.32 6.00 -5.60
CA PHE A 99 0.62 4.89 -5.53
C PHE A 99 1.39 4.68 -6.84
N ALA A 100 0.74 4.81 -8.00
CA ALA A 100 1.42 4.70 -9.30
C ALA A 100 2.48 5.80 -9.50
N ARG A 101 2.23 7.02 -9.03
CA ARG A 101 3.21 8.12 -9.08
C ARG A 101 4.41 7.87 -8.18
N HIS A 102 4.20 7.29 -7.00
CA HIS A 102 5.32 6.92 -6.13
C HIS A 102 6.12 5.75 -6.69
N MET A 103 5.44 4.75 -7.28
CA MET A 103 6.11 3.67 -8.00
C MET A 103 6.91 4.21 -9.19
N SER A 104 6.37 5.17 -9.95
CA SER A 104 7.09 5.74 -11.08
C SER A 104 8.31 6.55 -10.65
N TYR A 105 8.33 7.09 -9.43
CA TYR A 105 9.49 7.77 -8.87
C TYR A 105 10.69 6.84 -8.66
N ILE A 106 10.50 5.51 -8.63
CA ILE A 106 11.62 4.55 -8.64
C ILE A 106 12.53 4.79 -9.84
N SER A 107 12.00 5.25 -10.99
CA SER A 107 12.81 5.62 -12.15
C SER A 107 13.88 6.65 -11.81
N ASN A 108 13.56 7.65 -10.99
CA ASN A 108 14.51 8.65 -10.53
C ASN A 108 15.51 8.01 -9.56
N ILE A 109 15.04 7.21 -8.59
CA ILE A 109 15.91 6.55 -7.60
C ILE A 109 17.00 5.73 -8.30
N VAL A 110 16.63 4.86 -9.25
CA VAL A 110 17.58 3.96 -9.92
C VAL A 110 18.48 4.67 -10.94
N SER A 111 18.10 5.88 -11.36
CA SER A 111 18.90 6.70 -12.29
C SER A 111 19.74 7.76 -11.59
N THR A 112 19.71 7.82 -10.26
CA THR A 112 20.45 8.80 -9.46
C THR A 112 21.72 8.18 -8.88
N GLU A 113 22.83 8.94 -8.92
CA GLU A 113 24.09 8.52 -8.29
C GLU A 113 24.05 8.59 -6.75
N PRO A 114 24.78 7.73 -6.04
CA PRO A 114 25.73 6.72 -6.55
C PRO A 114 25.08 5.39 -6.95
N LEU A 115 23.75 5.25 -6.78
CA LEU A 115 23.06 3.99 -7.02
C LEU A 115 23.09 3.60 -8.51
N ALA A 116 22.91 4.56 -9.40
CA ALA A 116 22.89 4.32 -10.84
C ALA A 116 24.14 3.57 -11.33
N SER A 117 25.33 3.98 -10.89
CA SER A 117 26.60 3.32 -11.24
C SER A 117 26.75 1.90 -10.66
N LEU A 118 25.96 1.53 -9.65
CA LEU A 118 25.98 0.19 -9.05
C LEU A 118 25.00 -0.79 -9.71
N LEU A 119 24.04 -0.27 -10.49
CA LEU A 119 23.04 -1.08 -11.16
C LEU A 119 23.52 -1.52 -12.55
N ASN A 120 23.28 -2.78 -12.89
CA ASN A 120 23.53 -3.25 -14.24
C ASN A 120 22.53 -2.60 -15.21
N ALA A 121 23.02 -1.79 -16.15
CA ALA A 121 22.19 -1.14 -17.17
C ALA A 121 21.37 -2.13 -18.01
N ASN A 122 21.88 -3.36 -18.20
CA ASN A 122 21.21 -4.47 -18.87
C ASN A 122 20.64 -5.50 -17.87
N GLY A 123 20.46 -5.08 -16.62
CA GLY A 123 19.91 -5.90 -15.54
C GLY A 123 18.46 -6.29 -15.79
N ARG A 124 18.02 -7.39 -15.18
CA ARG A 124 16.63 -7.84 -15.24
C ARG A 124 15.77 -7.04 -14.27
N ARG A 125 14.57 -6.69 -14.69
CA ARG A 125 13.51 -6.13 -13.84
C ARG A 125 12.51 -7.23 -13.47
N ASN A 126 11.55 -6.91 -12.61
CA ASN A 126 10.44 -7.81 -12.31
C ASN A 126 9.72 -8.22 -13.60
N ILE A 127 9.31 -9.49 -13.68
CA ILE A 127 8.83 -10.14 -14.93
C ILE A 127 7.71 -9.35 -15.62
N THR A 128 6.81 -8.75 -14.85
CA THR A 128 5.66 -8.00 -15.38
C THR A 128 5.81 -6.49 -15.28
N ALA A 129 6.98 -5.99 -14.84
CA ALA A 129 7.19 -4.55 -14.76
C ALA A 129 7.18 -3.93 -16.17
N PRO A 130 6.64 -2.72 -16.32
CA PRO A 130 6.62 -2.04 -17.61
C PRO A 130 8.05 -1.68 -18.05
N SER A 131 8.25 -1.61 -19.36
CA SER A 131 9.54 -1.21 -19.96
C SER A 131 9.91 0.23 -19.58
N ASP A 132 8.94 1.14 -19.66
CA ASP A 132 9.05 2.48 -19.10
C ASP A 132 8.46 2.49 -17.69
N ILE A 133 9.34 2.55 -16.70
CA ILE A 133 8.92 2.62 -15.30
C ILE A 133 8.56 4.05 -14.85
N ALA A 134 8.80 5.07 -15.68
CA ALA A 134 8.35 6.44 -15.42
C ALA A 134 6.89 6.67 -15.88
N ASP A 135 6.35 5.80 -16.75
CA ASP A 135 4.96 5.90 -17.20
C ASP A 135 3.97 5.52 -16.08
N VAL A 136 3.31 6.54 -15.53
CA VAL A 136 2.28 6.41 -14.48
C VAL A 136 1.11 5.52 -14.95
N LYS A 137 0.72 5.56 -16.23
CA LYS A 137 -0.39 4.75 -16.73
C LYS A 137 0.01 3.27 -16.76
N ALA A 138 1.20 2.96 -17.27
CA ALA A 138 1.73 1.60 -17.24
C ALA A 138 1.91 1.10 -15.80
N MET A 139 2.35 1.97 -14.88
CA MET A 139 2.47 1.65 -13.46
C MET A 139 1.14 1.34 -12.78
N LYS A 140 0.04 1.99 -13.16
CA LYS A 140 -1.29 1.63 -12.64
C LYS A 140 -1.68 0.21 -13.01
N GLU A 141 -1.47 -0.19 -14.27
CA GLU A 141 -1.77 -1.57 -14.70
C GLU A 141 -0.86 -2.59 -14.01
N TYR A 142 0.41 -2.25 -13.81
CA TYR A 142 1.32 -3.07 -13.01
C TYR A 142 0.82 -3.24 -11.56
N LEU A 143 0.43 -2.14 -10.89
CA LEU A 143 -0.04 -2.16 -9.50
C LEU A 143 -1.32 -2.96 -9.29
N LYS A 144 -2.28 -2.92 -10.22
CA LYS A 144 -3.51 -3.73 -10.13
C LYS A 144 -3.23 -5.23 -10.00
N ASN A 145 -2.10 -5.69 -10.56
CA ASN A 145 -1.72 -7.09 -10.58
C ASN A 145 -0.66 -7.47 -9.54
N THR A 146 -0.02 -6.49 -8.89
CA THR A 146 1.16 -6.73 -8.06
C THR A 146 1.12 -6.10 -6.68
N ALA A 147 0.19 -5.17 -6.42
CA ALA A 147 0.03 -4.59 -5.10
C ALA A 147 -0.42 -5.65 -4.09
N MET A 148 0.21 -5.64 -2.92
CA MET A 148 -0.07 -6.56 -1.83
C MET A 148 -0.21 -5.81 -0.50
N SER A 149 -0.68 -6.52 0.52
CA SER A 149 -0.72 -5.98 1.89
C SER A 149 0.69 -5.77 2.42
N SER A 150 0.88 -4.73 3.23
CA SER A 150 2.09 -4.51 4.02
C SER A 150 2.06 -5.22 5.38
N TRP A 151 1.05 -6.06 5.64
CA TRP A 151 0.81 -6.72 6.94
C TRP A 151 0.66 -5.75 8.12
N HIS A 152 0.21 -4.52 7.86
CA HIS A 152 -0.10 -3.51 8.88
C HIS A 152 -1.61 -3.21 8.99
N PRO A 153 -2.50 -4.22 9.22
CA PRO A 153 -3.91 -3.93 9.42
C PRO A 153 -4.10 -3.20 10.76
N ILE A 154 -4.80 -2.07 10.73
CA ILE A 154 -5.11 -1.27 11.91
C ILE A 154 -6.56 -0.76 11.83
N SER A 155 -7.03 -0.17 12.94
CA SER A 155 -8.27 0.61 12.99
C SER A 155 -9.59 -0.17 12.90
N THR A 156 -9.59 -1.49 13.11
CA THR A 156 -10.82 -2.31 13.17
C THR A 156 -11.67 -2.01 14.42
N CYS A 157 -11.03 -1.56 15.50
CA CYS A 157 -11.67 -1.03 16.70
C CYS A 157 -11.16 0.39 16.95
N ALA A 158 -11.68 1.35 16.19
CA ALA A 158 -11.17 2.73 16.19
C ALA A 158 -11.35 3.41 17.56
N MET A 159 -10.30 4.09 18.02
CA MET A 159 -10.36 4.98 19.18
C MET A 159 -10.91 6.35 18.75
N LEU A 160 -12.23 6.44 18.70
CA LEU A 160 -12.99 7.64 18.29
C LEU A 160 -14.23 7.80 19.19
N PRO A 161 -14.90 8.97 19.17
CA PRO A 161 -16.20 9.12 19.81
C PRO A 161 -17.22 8.12 19.24
N LEU A 162 -18.14 7.63 20.09
CA LEU A 162 -19.17 6.66 19.70
C LEU A 162 -20.00 7.13 18.49
N GLY A 163 -20.34 8.42 18.41
CA GLY A 163 -21.07 9.01 17.28
C GLY A 163 -20.24 9.23 16.01
N LYS A 164 -18.98 8.78 15.97
CA LYS A 164 -18.03 8.91 14.85
C LYS A 164 -17.37 7.57 14.52
N GLU A 165 -18.15 6.50 14.54
CA GLU A 165 -17.68 5.13 14.24
C GLU A 165 -16.64 4.59 15.24
N GLY A 166 -16.56 5.19 16.43
CA GLY A 166 -15.65 4.76 17.49
C GLY A 166 -16.11 3.49 18.18
N VAL A 167 -15.14 2.61 18.48
CA VAL A 167 -15.36 1.37 19.24
C VAL A 167 -14.84 1.50 20.67
N VAL A 168 -13.72 2.19 20.87
CA VAL A 168 -13.12 2.40 22.19
C VAL A 168 -12.94 3.89 22.50
N ASN A 169 -12.97 4.24 23.78
CA ASN A 169 -12.68 5.59 24.26
C ASN A 169 -11.17 5.85 24.42
N GLU A 170 -10.79 7.03 24.90
CA GLU A 170 -9.39 7.47 25.12
C GLU A 170 -8.62 6.63 26.15
N ARG A 171 -9.34 5.82 26.93
CA ARG A 171 -8.80 4.86 27.90
C ARG A 171 -8.87 3.42 27.41
N LEU A 172 -9.13 3.22 26.11
CA LEU A 172 -9.25 1.92 25.44
C LEU A 172 -10.41 1.06 25.97
N VAL A 173 -11.39 1.65 26.65
CA VAL A 173 -12.59 0.95 27.11
C VAL A 173 -13.62 0.92 25.97
N VAL A 174 -14.19 -0.26 25.72
CA VAL A 174 -15.26 -0.43 24.72
C VAL A 174 -16.49 0.36 25.16
N HIS A 175 -17.01 1.19 24.25
CA HIS A 175 -18.18 2.02 24.54
C HIS A 175 -19.38 1.15 24.96
N GLY A 176 -20.10 1.58 25.99
CA GLY A 176 -21.27 0.86 26.52
C GLY A 176 -20.95 -0.35 27.40
N THR A 177 -19.69 -0.54 27.80
CA THR A 177 -19.26 -1.64 28.68
C THR A 177 -18.52 -1.14 29.92
N SER A 178 -18.38 -2.02 30.91
CA SER A 178 -17.54 -1.87 32.10
C SER A 178 -16.98 -3.25 32.48
N ASN A 179 -15.84 -3.29 33.16
CA ASN A 179 -15.25 -4.52 33.69
C ASN A 179 -15.70 -4.76 35.13
#